data_AF-A0A839J8N2-F1
#
_entry.id   AF-A0A839J8N2-F1
#
_cell.length_a   1.000
_cell.length_b   1.000
_cell.length_c   1.000
_cell.angle_alpha   90.00
_cell.angle_beta   90.00
_cell.angle_gamma   90.00
#
_symmetry.space_group_name_H-M   'P 1'
#
loop_
_entity.id
_entity.type
_entity.pdbx_description
1 polymer ?
#
loop_
_entity_poly.entity_id
_entity_poly.type
_entity_poly.pdbx_seq_one_letter_code
_entity_poly.pdbx_strand_id
1 'polypeptide(L)'
;MGRVTVVGRTFAGVAAAVRLARVGHDVTLVDTPGGAAAMRAALGDTLDFPAPWRDLFKKSGRPAAGALGLHGLDLVADPDGPPTERAATWYAHVDALGESAARAWRDLVDAADDIWQAVRPLGLEAELTPDAVARAGLHPRRSLEDVARTLDHPVLAERVRAVARARGLEPAAAPAWFSSRLAVERTFGRWRLQDVEGRPAPASGLVDVLEDRLAERGVTLTPDAAATEGADAVVDTVDPGVAWHRPSRWSRRDSFPDQLLARPALRDPRRPGWFHASASSPGGSEPWAQLLSGALATYAAHEFLTGDDIRPTNKALAR
;
A
#
# COMPACT_ATOMS: atom_id res chain seq x y z
N MET A 1 -12.33 -16.39 -20.13
CA MET A 1 -11.99 -17.07 -18.87
C MET A 1 -10.65 -17.73 -19.07
N GLY A 2 -9.67 -17.41 -18.21
CA GLY A 2 -8.31 -17.97 -18.26
C GLY A 2 -7.91 -18.48 -16.87
N ARG A 3 -6.99 -19.44 -16.82
CA ARG A 3 -6.43 -20.02 -15.60
C ARG A 3 -5.31 -19.14 -15.08
N VAL A 4 -5.48 -18.61 -13.87
CA VAL A 4 -4.50 -17.71 -13.25
C VAL A 4 -3.97 -18.32 -11.96
N THR A 5 -2.64 -18.39 -11.86
CA THR A 5 -1.98 -18.80 -10.62
C THR A 5 -1.41 -17.58 -9.94
N VAL A 6 -1.84 -17.31 -8.71
CA VAL A 6 -1.28 -16.27 -7.84
C VAL A 6 -0.31 -16.94 -6.88
N VAL A 7 0.94 -16.49 -6.82
CA VAL A 7 1.97 -17.07 -5.95
C VAL A 7 2.19 -16.17 -4.76
N GLY A 8 2.04 -16.70 -3.55
CA GLY A 8 2.21 -15.97 -2.30
C GLY A 8 0.89 -15.51 -1.69
N ARG A 9 0.61 -15.95 -0.47
CA ARG A 9 -0.53 -15.46 0.33
C ARG A 9 -0.15 -14.18 1.05
N THR A 10 -0.12 -13.10 0.27
CA THR A 10 0.19 -11.73 0.71
C THR A 10 -1.04 -10.84 0.52
N PHE A 11 -0.99 -9.58 0.99
CA PHE A 11 -2.07 -8.63 0.71
C PHE A 11 -2.23 -8.38 -0.80
N ALA A 12 -1.13 -8.28 -1.55
CA ALA A 12 -1.17 -8.17 -3.00
C ALA A 12 -1.75 -9.42 -3.67
N GLY A 13 -1.35 -10.62 -3.20
CA GLY A 13 -1.81 -11.89 -3.74
C GLY A 13 -3.29 -12.12 -3.51
N VAL A 14 -3.77 -11.90 -2.29
CA VAL A 14 -5.19 -11.99 -1.96
C VAL A 14 -5.98 -10.95 -2.77
N ALA A 15 -5.50 -9.71 -2.88
CA ALA A 15 -6.16 -8.68 -3.67
C ALA A 15 -6.29 -9.07 -5.15
N ALA A 16 -5.22 -9.60 -5.73
CA ALA A 16 -5.22 -10.05 -7.11
C ALA A 16 -6.16 -11.24 -7.32
N ALA A 17 -6.06 -12.26 -6.48
CA ALA A 17 -6.84 -13.48 -6.57
C ALA A 17 -8.35 -13.21 -6.54
N VAL A 18 -8.83 -12.45 -5.54
CA VAL A 18 -10.28 -12.21 -5.39
C VAL A 18 -10.84 -11.31 -6.49
N ARG A 19 -10.03 -10.40 -7.06
CA ARG A 19 -10.42 -9.53 -8.17
C ARG A 19 -10.45 -10.30 -9.49
N LEU A 20 -9.44 -11.13 -9.77
CA LEU A 20 -9.38 -11.97 -10.97
C LEU A 20 -10.52 -13.00 -10.98
N ALA A 21 -10.78 -13.65 -9.85
CA ALA A 21 -11.92 -14.56 -9.69
C ALA A 21 -13.25 -13.81 -9.91
N ARG A 22 -13.38 -12.58 -9.39
CA ARG A 22 -14.60 -11.78 -9.56
C ARG A 22 -14.91 -11.45 -11.03
N VAL A 23 -13.90 -11.26 -11.87
CA VAL A 23 -14.04 -10.98 -13.30
C VAL A 23 -14.05 -12.26 -14.16
N GLY A 24 -14.15 -13.44 -13.54
CA GLY A 24 -14.43 -14.70 -14.22
C GLY A 24 -13.21 -15.49 -14.66
N HIS A 25 -12.05 -15.29 -14.03
CA HIS A 25 -10.91 -16.20 -14.17
C HIS A 25 -11.01 -17.38 -13.19
N ASP A 26 -10.43 -18.51 -13.59
CA ASP A 26 -10.22 -19.64 -12.69
C ASP A 26 -8.92 -19.40 -11.93
N VAL A 27 -8.98 -19.26 -10.61
CA VAL A 27 -7.87 -18.76 -9.80
C VAL A 27 -7.40 -19.79 -8.79
N THR A 28 -6.11 -20.11 -8.86
CA THR A 28 -5.38 -20.86 -7.83
C THR A 28 -4.43 -19.92 -7.10
N LEU A 29 -4.53 -19.86 -5.76
CA LEU A 29 -3.60 -19.14 -4.89
C LEU A 29 -2.65 -20.14 -4.24
N VAL A 30 -1.36 -20.05 -4.58
CA VAL A 30 -0.29 -20.82 -3.96
C VAL A 30 0.09 -20.19 -2.63
N ASP A 31 -0.23 -20.86 -1.53
CA ASP A 31 0.11 -20.42 -0.19
C ASP A 31 1.58 -20.72 0.12
N THR A 32 2.36 -19.65 0.32
CA THR A 32 3.72 -19.75 0.84
C THR A 32 3.67 -20.05 2.34
N PRO A 33 4.49 -20.98 2.88
CA PRO A 33 4.45 -21.33 4.30
C PRO A 33 4.44 -20.11 5.22
N GLY A 34 3.42 -20.01 6.08
CA GLY A 34 3.27 -18.90 7.04
C GLY A 34 2.65 -17.62 6.48
N GLY A 35 2.18 -17.58 5.22
CA GLY A 35 1.66 -16.37 4.58
C GLY A 35 0.53 -15.69 5.36
N ALA A 36 -0.46 -16.45 5.82
CA ALA A 36 -1.57 -15.90 6.61
C ALA A 36 -1.11 -15.34 7.98
N ALA A 37 -0.08 -15.93 8.60
CA ALA A 37 0.50 -15.43 9.85
C ALA A 37 1.31 -14.15 9.60
N ALA A 38 2.06 -14.07 8.51
CA ALA A 38 2.80 -12.88 8.10
C ALA A 38 1.84 -11.70 7.81
N MET A 39 0.72 -11.96 7.13
CA MET A 39 -0.32 -10.94 6.92
C MET A 39 -0.88 -10.41 8.24
N ARG A 40 -1.17 -11.30 9.21
CA ARG A 40 -1.65 -10.89 10.54
C ARG A 40 -0.61 -10.06 11.29
N ALA A 41 0.66 -10.45 11.24
CA ALA A 41 1.76 -9.72 11.90
C ALA A 41 2.05 -8.35 11.26
N ALA A 42 1.76 -8.19 9.97
CA ALA A 42 1.92 -6.92 9.25
C ALA A 42 0.82 -5.89 9.58
N LEU A 43 -0.26 -6.31 10.25
CA LEU A 43 -1.31 -5.41 10.73
C LEU A 43 -1.06 -5.09 12.20
N GLY A 44 -0.99 -3.79 12.52
CA GLY A 44 -0.95 -3.31 13.90
C GLY A 44 -2.35 -3.20 14.52
N ASP A 45 -2.48 -2.37 15.55
CA ASP A 45 -3.78 -2.12 16.19
C ASP A 45 -4.69 -1.22 15.33
N THR A 46 -4.09 -0.32 14.55
CA THR A 46 -4.78 0.62 13.67
C THR A 46 -4.39 0.43 12.21
N LEU A 47 -5.23 0.95 11.32
CA LEU A 47 -5.07 0.95 9.88
C LEU A 47 -4.95 2.37 9.36
N ASP A 48 -3.95 2.60 8.53
CA ASP A 48 -3.87 3.79 7.70
C ASP A 48 -4.63 3.58 6.40
N PHE A 49 -5.15 4.67 5.85
CA PHE A 49 -5.71 4.74 4.51
C PHE A 49 -6.73 3.61 4.21
N PRO A 50 -7.98 3.74 4.69
CA PRO A 50 -9.00 2.68 4.56
C PRO A 50 -9.52 2.51 3.13
N ALA A 51 -9.20 3.44 2.21
CA ALA A 51 -9.80 3.47 0.88
C ALA A 51 -9.44 2.25 0.02
N PRO A 52 -8.18 1.77 -0.05
CA PRO A 52 -7.84 0.55 -0.77
C PRO A 52 -8.52 -0.70 -0.21
N TRP A 53 -8.72 -0.78 1.11
CA TRP A 53 -9.47 -1.87 1.74
C TRP A 53 -10.94 -1.85 1.31
N ARG A 54 -11.58 -0.69 1.40
CA ARG A 54 -12.99 -0.51 0.96
C ARG A 54 -13.15 -0.80 -0.53
N ASP A 55 -12.22 -0.34 -1.36
CA ASP A 55 -12.24 -0.61 -2.79
C ASP A 55 -12.08 -2.10 -3.08
N LEU A 56 -11.15 -2.79 -2.40
CA LEU A 56 -10.99 -4.24 -2.55
C LEU A 56 -12.31 -4.99 -2.30
N PHE A 57 -12.97 -4.74 -1.18
CA PHE A 57 -14.25 -5.39 -0.86
C PHE A 57 -15.31 -5.06 -1.90
N LYS A 58 -15.44 -3.78 -2.27
CA LYS A 58 -16.38 -3.33 -3.31
C LYS A 58 -16.11 -3.98 -4.68
N LYS A 59 -14.85 -4.17 -5.05
CA LYS A 59 -14.42 -4.70 -6.35
C LYS A 59 -14.35 -6.21 -6.40
N SER A 60 -14.42 -6.90 -5.26
CA SER A 60 -14.42 -8.36 -5.17
C SER A 60 -15.77 -8.94 -4.75
N GLY A 61 -16.70 -8.16 -4.21
CA GLY A 61 -18.04 -8.63 -3.88
C GLY A 61 -18.80 -7.67 -2.95
N ARG A 62 -19.10 -8.15 -1.73
CA ARG A 62 -19.84 -7.37 -0.74
C ARG A 62 -18.99 -6.18 -0.25
N PRO A 63 -19.58 -4.98 -0.04
CA PRO A 63 -18.88 -3.85 0.57
C PRO A 63 -18.30 -4.16 1.95
N ALA A 64 -17.22 -3.47 2.32
CA ALA A 64 -16.45 -3.73 3.54
C ALA A 64 -17.31 -3.80 4.81
N ALA A 65 -18.23 -2.85 5.02
CA ALA A 65 -19.10 -2.83 6.21
C ALA A 65 -19.94 -4.12 6.34
N GLY A 66 -20.48 -4.61 5.22
CA GLY A 66 -21.28 -5.84 5.23
C GLY A 66 -20.44 -7.11 5.34
N ALA A 67 -19.17 -7.08 4.93
CA ALA A 67 -18.24 -8.20 5.09
C ALA A 67 -17.75 -8.28 6.54
N LEU A 68 -17.27 -7.16 7.08
CA LEU A 68 -16.86 -7.02 8.49
C LEU A 68 -18.00 -7.37 9.45
N GLY A 69 -19.22 -6.93 9.15
CA GLY A 69 -20.39 -7.22 9.99
C GLY A 69 -20.71 -8.71 10.14
N LEU A 70 -20.31 -9.58 9.19
CA LEU A 70 -20.45 -11.04 9.35
C LEU A 70 -19.56 -11.60 10.46
N HIS A 71 -18.46 -10.90 10.77
CA HIS A 71 -17.54 -11.23 11.86
C HIS A 71 -17.83 -10.44 13.13
N GLY A 72 -18.94 -9.69 13.19
CA GLY A 72 -19.24 -8.79 14.30
C GLY A 72 -18.25 -7.63 14.41
N LEU A 73 -17.64 -7.22 13.30
CA LEU A 73 -16.65 -6.15 13.25
C LEU A 73 -17.20 -4.92 12.52
N ASP A 74 -16.75 -3.75 12.94
CA ASP A 74 -16.90 -2.49 12.21
C ASP A 74 -15.55 -1.78 12.07
N LEU A 75 -15.37 -1.03 10.99
CA LEU A 75 -14.16 -0.25 10.72
C LEU A 75 -14.48 1.24 10.87
N VAL A 76 -14.05 1.80 12.00
CA VAL A 76 -14.34 3.18 12.41
C VAL A 76 -13.09 4.05 12.42
N ALA A 77 -13.27 5.37 12.33
CA ALA A 77 -12.18 6.30 12.59
C ALA A 77 -11.74 6.12 14.06
N ASP A 78 -10.43 6.08 14.29
CA ASP A 78 -9.86 5.91 15.62
C ASP A 78 -10.18 7.15 16.49
N PRO A 79 -11.03 7.03 17.52
CA PRO A 79 -11.36 8.16 18.40
C PRO A 79 -10.19 8.57 19.29
N ASP A 80 -9.22 7.67 19.50
CA ASP A 80 -7.96 7.95 20.20
C ASP A 80 -6.89 8.49 19.22
N GLY A 81 -7.29 8.71 17.96
CA GLY A 81 -6.55 9.34 16.89
C GLY A 81 -6.29 10.83 17.11
N PRO A 82 -5.23 11.40 16.50
CA PRO A 82 -5.14 12.85 16.41
C PRO A 82 -6.38 13.41 15.68
N PRO A 83 -6.86 14.61 16.06
CA PRO A 83 -7.96 15.25 15.33
C PRO A 83 -7.63 15.35 13.85
N THR A 84 -8.59 14.98 13.00
CA THR A 84 -8.47 15.09 11.54
C THR A 84 -8.95 16.45 11.02
N GLU A 85 -9.72 17.20 11.81
CA GLU A 85 -10.10 18.57 11.49
C GLU A 85 -8.93 19.54 11.65
N ARG A 86 -8.56 20.21 10.56
CA ARG A 86 -7.36 21.07 10.49
C ARG A 86 -7.28 22.11 11.61
N ALA A 87 -8.40 22.76 11.94
CA ALA A 87 -8.43 23.79 12.98
C ALA A 87 -8.20 23.20 14.37
N ALA A 88 -8.85 22.06 14.68
CA ALA A 88 -8.64 21.35 15.95
C ALA A 88 -7.20 20.83 16.06
N THR A 89 -6.66 20.24 14.98
CA THR A 89 -5.25 19.81 14.92
C THR A 89 -4.31 20.98 15.19
N TRP A 90 -4.55 22.13 14.55
CA TRP A 90 -3.74 23.33 14.70
C TRP A 90 -3.68 23.80 16.16
N TYR A 91 -4.83 24.04 16.79
CA TYR A 91 -4.86 24.53 18.17
C TYR A 91 -4.24 23.52 19.15
N ALA A 92 -4.50 22.22 18.97
CA ALA A 92 -3.86 21.19 19.77
C ALA A 92 -2.31 21.20 19.65
N HIS A 93 -1.77 21.48 18.46
CA HIS A 93 -0.31 21.60 18.29
C HIS A 93 0.24 22.91 18.86
N VAL A 94 -0.49 24.02 18.74
CA VAL A 94 -0.09 25.30 19.35
C VAL A 94 -0.01 25.16 20.86
N ASP A 95 -1.04 24.57 21.48
CA ASP A 95 -1.12 24.37 22.93
C ASP A 95 -0.02 23.42 23.43
N ALA A 96 0.27 22.35 22.69
CA ALA A 96 1.23 21.33 23.12
C ALA A 96 2.70 21.64 22.80
N LEU A 97 2.98 22.33 21.68
CA LEU A 97 4.33 22.46 21.11
C LEU A 97 4.77 23.91 20.91
N GLY A 98 3.87 24.87 21.10
CA GLY A 98 4.07 26.27 20.76
C GLY A 98 3.82 26.57 19.29
N GLU A 99 3.47 27.83 19.03
CA GLU A 99 2.96 28.27 17.73
C GLU A 99 3.98 28.12 16.59
N SER A 100 5.27 28.36 16.86
CA SER A 100 6.34 28.21 15.85
C SER A 100 6.47 26.77 15.37
N ALA A 101 6.50 25.81 16.30
CA ALA A 101 6.56 24.38 15.97
C ALA A 101 5.29 23.91 15.27
N ALA A 102 4.12 24.40 15.69
CA ALA A 102 2.84 24.12 15.04
C ALA A 102 2.81 24.62 13.58
N ARG A 103 3.34 25.82 13.29
CA ARG A 103 3.51 26.31 11.90
C ARG A 103 4.42 25.40 11.09
N ALA A 104 5.61 25.12 11.60
CA ALA A 104 6.59 24.28 10.91
C ALA A 104 6.02 22.88 10.60
N TRP A 105 5.27 22.30 11.53
CA TRP A 105 4.57 21.02 11.32
C TRP A 105 3.50 21.13 10.23
N ARG A 106 2.62 22.12 10.32
CA ARG A 106 1.55 22.34 9.33
C ARG A 106 2.14 22.48 7.93
N ASP A 107 3.14 23.35 7.77
CA ASP A 107 3.75 23.64 6.47
C ASP A 107 4.46 22.40 5.91
N LEU A 108 5.08 21.57 6.76
CA LEU A 108 5.66 20.28 6.36
C LEU A 108 4.59 19.28 5.88
N VAL A 109 3.47 19.16 6.59
CA VAL A 109 2.39 18.24 6.21
C VAL A 109 1.61 18.75 4.99
N ASP A 110 1.53 20.07 4.79
CA ASP A 110 1.02 20.67 3.55
C ASP A 110 1.92 20.31 2.36
N ALA A 111 3.24 20.53 2.47
CA ALA A 111 4.17 20.13 1.42
C ALA A 111 4.19 18.61 1.16
N ALA A 112 3.90 17.79 2.18
CA ALA A 112 3.76 16.35 2.03
C ALA A 112 2.54 15.96 1.16
N ASP A 113 1.52 16.80 1.05
CA ASP A 113 0.37 16.54 0.17
C ASP A 113 0.76 16.66 -1.31
N ASP A 114 1.56 17.68 -1.66
CA ASP A 114 2.11 17.81 -3.02
C ASP A 114 2.99 16.61 -3.39
N ILE A 115 3.80 16.14 -2.43
CA ILE A 115 4.59 14.91 -2.59
C ILE A 115 3.68 13.70 -2.80
N TRP A 116 2.57 13.59 -2.05
CA TRP A 116 1.60 12.51 -2.25
C TRP A 116 1.01 12.51 -3.68
N GLN A 117 0.63 13.67 -4.20
CA GLN A 117 0.16 13.80 -5.58
C GLN A 117 1.22 13.38 -6.61
N ALA A 118 2.50 13.64 -6.34
CA ALA A 118 3.60 13.26 -7.21
C ALA A 118 3.92 11.75 -7.16
N VAL A 119 3.81 11.09 -6.00
CA VAL A 119 4.18 9.67 -5.83
C VAL A 119 3.05 8.69 -6.09
N ARG A 120 1.77 9.08 -5.92
CA ARG A 120 0.64 8.16 -6.15
C ARG A 120 0.59 7.56 -7.57
N PRO A 121 1.01 8.24 -8.66
CA PRO A 121 1.04 7.60 -9.99
C PRO A 121 2.20 6.63 -10.15
N LEU A 122 3.17 6.60 -9.24
CA LEU A 122 4.41 5.82 -9.34
C LEU A 122 4.26 4.42 -8.72
N GLY A 123 3.34 3.63 -9.25
CA GLY A 123 3.10 2.25 -8.81
C GLY A 123 1.97 2.04 -7.80
N LEU A 124 1.22 3.09 -7.44
CA LEU A 124 -0.03 2.96 -6.68
C LEU A 124 -1.25 3.06 -7.60
N GLU A 125 -1.28 4.03 -8.51
CA GLU A 125 -2.39 4.25 -9.45
C GLU A 125 -2.08 3.76 -10.88
N ALA A 126 -0.80 3.67 -11.25
CA ALA A 126 -0.35 3.30 -12.58
C ALA A 126 1.00 2.56 -12.54
N GLU A 127 1.35 1.91 -13.65
CA GLU A 127 2.65 1.26 -13.81
C GLU A 127 3.79 2.30 -13.75
N LEU A 128 4.88 1.94 -13.06
CA LEU A 128 6.05 2.80 -12.94
C LEU A 128 6.75 2.93 -14.30
N THR A 129 7.04 4.17 -14.71
CA THR A 129 7.83 4.44 -15.91
C THR A 129 8.95 5.44 -15.59
N PRO A 130 10.10 5.36 -16.28
CA PRO A 130 11.19 6.34 -16.12
C PRO A 130 10.71 7.79 -16.30
N ASP A 131 9.83 8.03 -17.28
CA ASP A 131 9.31 9.37 -17.54
C ASP A 131 8.41 9.88 -16.40
N ALA A 132 7.60 9.01 -15.80
CA ALA A 132 6.79 9.39 -14.64
C ALA A 132 7.67 9.75 -13.43
N VAL A 133 8.72 8.97 -13.18
CA VAL A 133 9.70 9.26 -12.11
C VAL A 133 10.41 10.59 -12.36
N ALA A 134 10.83 10.85 -13.60
CA ALA A 134 11.46 12.12 -13.97
C ALA A 134 10.52 13.31 -13.77
N ARG A 135 9.25 13.20 -14.18
CA ARG A 135 8.24 14.25 -14.00
C ARG A 135 7.88 14.50 -12.54
N ALA A 136 7.96 13.48 -11.68
CA ALA A 136 7.63 13.61 -10.27
C ALA A 136 8.62 14.49 -9.48
N GLY A 137 9.79 14.83 -10.04
CA GLY A 137 10.73 15.77 -9.41
C GLY A 137 11.27 15.29 -8.07
N LEU A 138 11.37 13.98 -7.86
CA LEU A 138 11.76 13.38 -6.59
C LEU A 138 13.21 13.73 -6.23
N HIS A 139 13.44 14.20 -5.01
CA HIS A 139 14.79 14.57 -4.59
C HIS A 139 15.72 13.34 -4.54
N PRO A 140 16.88 13.36 -5.23
CA PRO A 140 17.65 12.13 -5.48
C PRO A 140 18.30 11.51 -4.23
N ARG A 141 18.61 12.31 -3.21
CA ARG A 141 19.36 11.84 -2.02
C ARG A 141 18.84 12.33 -0.67
N ARG A 142 17.72 13.06 -0.64
CA ARG A 142 17.21 13.62 0.62
C ARG A 142 16.44 12.50 1.30
N SER A 143 16.76 12.24 2.55
CA SER A 143 16.16 11.18 3.36
C SER A 143 15.13 11.74 4.34
N LEU A 144 14.34 10.88 4.98
CA LEU A 144 13.47 11.27 6.09
C LEU A 144 14.26 11.84 7.27
N GLU A 145 15.49 11.38 7.50
CA GLU A 145 16.38 11.99 8.49
C GLU A 145 16.74 13.44 8.14
N ASP A 146 16.96 13.74 6.86
CA ASP A 146 17.21 15.12 6.42
C ASP A 146 15.96 16.00 6.53
N VAL A 147 14.77 15.42 6.42
CA VAL A 147 13.50 16.12 6.70
C VAL A 147 13.34 16.35 8.20
N ALA A 148 13.62 15.35 9.03
CA ALA A 148 13.51 15.47 10.49
C ALA A 148 14.43 16.57 11.06
N ARG A 149 15.63 16.73 10.50
CA ARG A 149 16.58 17.78 10.92
C ARG A 149 16.14 19.22 10.62
N THR A 150 15.17 19.44 9.75
CA THR A 150 14.64 20.79 9.50
C THR A 150 13.62 21.24 10.54
N LEU A 151 13.27 20.36 11.49
CA LEU A 151 12.33 20.64 12.56
C LEU A 151 13.10 20.87 13.85
N ASP A 152 13.00 22.08 14.40
CA ASP A 152 13.67 22.44 15.67
C ASP A 152 13.08 21.70 16.88
N HIS A 153 11.83 21.23 16.78
CA HIS A 153 11.14 20.55 17.87
C HIS A 153 11.39 19.02 17.85
N PRO A 154 11.95 18.43 18.92
CA PRO A 154 12.38 17.02 18.93
C PRO A 154 11.24 16.04 18.71
N VAL A 155 10.05 16.30 19.27
CA VAL A 155 8.86 15.46 19.07
C VAL A 155 8.42 15.43 17.60
N LEU A 156 8.52 16.55 16.87
CA LEU A 156 8.12 16.61 15.47
C LEU A 156 9.16 15.91 14.58
N ALA A 157 10.45 16.12 14.86
CA ALA A 157 11.52 15.41 14.19
C ALA A 157 11.37 13.88 14.38
N GLU A 158 11.00 13.44 15.58
CA GLU A 158 10.76 12.04 15.89
C GLU A 158 9.52 11.48 15.17
N ARG A 159 8.44 12.24 15.02
CA ARG A 159 7.29 11.84 14.19
C ARG A 159 7.69 11.59 12.73
N VAL A 160 8.56 12.41 12.15
CA VAL A 160 9.08 12.18 10.79
C VAL A 160 9.93 10.91 10.74
N ARG A 161 10.80 10.66 11.73
CA ARG A 161 11.61 9.43 11.80
C ARG A 161 10.75 8.18 11.97
N ALA A 162 9.67 8.26 12.74
CA ALA A 162 8.75 7.15 12.97
C ALA A 162 8.13 6.63 11.66
N VAL A 163 7.94 7.49 10.65
CA VAL A 163 7.48 7.06 9.31
C VAL A 163 8.41 6.03 8.69
N ALA A 164 9.72 6.18 8.84
CA ALA A 164 10.71 5.20 8.37
C ALA A 164 10.65 3.91 9.19
N ARG A 165 10.69 4.04 10.53
CA ARG A 165 10.76 2.89 11.44
C ARG A 165 9.52 2.00 11.38
N ALA A 166 8.35 2.59 11.18
CA ALA A 166 7.10 1.85 10.96
C ALA A 166 7.16 0.93 9.72
N ARG A 167 8.13 1.15 8.82
CA ARG A 167 8.38 0.35 7.61
C ARG A 167 9.63 -0.51 7.72
N GLY A 168 10.21 -0.62 8.92
CA GLY A 168 11.47 -1.33 9.16
C GLY A 168 12.69 -0.66 8.53
N LEU A 169 12.63 0.65 8.26
CA LEU A 169 13.71 1.41 7.62
C LEU A 169 14.41 2.33 8.61
N GLU A 170 15.72 2.49 8.40
CA GLU A 170 16.48 3.57 9.01
C GLU A 170 16.08 4.92 8.41
N PRO A 171 15.84 5.98 9.20
CA PRO A 171 15.44 7.29 8.68
C PRO A 171 16.40 7.88 7.63
N ALA A 172 17.70 7.57 7.72
CA ALA A 172 18.71 8.03 6.76
C ALA A 172 18.74 7.21 5.45
N ALA A 173 18.10 6.06 5.43
CA ALA A 173 17.93 5.19 4.25
C ALA A 173 16.53 5.29 3.63
N ALA A 174 15.57 5.93 4.31
CA ALA A 174 14.24 6.16 3.78
C ALA A 174 14.20 7.43 2.92
N PRO A 175 13.70 7.38 1.67
CA PRO A 175 13.55 8.57 0.83
C PRO A 175 12.67 9.64 1.47
N ALA A 176 13.02 10.92 1.30
CA ALA A 176 12.26 12.03 1.88
C ALA A 176 10.78 12.06 1.45
N TRP A 177 10.45 11.56 0.25
CA TRP A 177 9.07 11.54 -0.21
C TRP A 177 8.14 10.59 0.57
N PHE A 178 8.69 9.75 1.45
CA PHE A 178 7.87 9.02 2.42
C PHE A 178 7.19 9.95 3.43
N SER A 179 7.58 11.23 3.51
CA SER A 179 6.81 12.23 4.26
C SER A 179 5.37 12.36 3.77
N SER A 180 5.09 12.01 2.51
CA SER A 180 3.72 11.94 1.95
C SER A 180 2.75 11.10 2.80
N ARG A 181 3.26 10.14 3.57
CA ARG A 181 2.45 9.31 4.48
C ARG A 181 1.81 10.12 5.61
N LEU A 182 2.45 11.23 6.01
CA LEU A 182 1.87 12.18 6.96
C LEU A 182 0.66 12.91 6.36
N ALA A 183 0.69 13.23 5.06
CA ALA A 183 -0.44 13.82 4.36
C ALA A 183 -1.58 12.82 4.17
N VAL A 184 -1.26 11.55 3.89
CA VAL A 184 -2.23 10.45 3.83
C VAL A 184 -2.91 10.28 5.20
N GLU A 185 -2.15 10.18 6.30
CA GLU A 185 -2.70 10.07 7.65
C GLU A 185 -3.57 11.28 8.01
N ARG A 186 -3.12 12.50 7.71
CA ARG A 186 -3.93 13.72 7.92
C ARG A 186 -5.26 13.68 7.17
N THR A 187 -5.23 13.24 5.90
CA THR A 187 -6.40 13.30 5.01
C THR A 187 -7.41 12.21 5.31
N PHE A 188 -6.93 11.00 5.57
CA PHE A 188 -7.78 9.84 5.75
C PHE A 188 -8.02 9.47 7.21
N GLY A 189 -7.21 9.98 8.13
CA GLY A 189 -7.21 9.59 9.54
C GLY A 189 -6.65 8.19 9.76
N ARG A 190 -6.53 7.82 11.04
CA ARG A 190 -6.29 6.46 11.48
C ARG A 190 -7.62 5.76 11.73
N TRP A 191 -7.65 4.47 11.47
CA TRP A 191 -8.86 3.65 11.60
C TRP A 191 -8.58 2.47 12.52
N ARG A 192 -9.62 1.98 13.19
CA ARG A 192 -9.53 0.78 14.01
C ARG A 192 -10.72 -0.13 13.74
N LEU A 193 -10.51 -1.42 13.94
CA LEU A 193 -11.62 -2.34 14.07
C LEU A 193 -12.22 -2.21 15.47
N GLN A 194 -13.53 -2.43 15.56
CA GLN A 194 -14.22 -2.58 16.83
C GLN A 194 -15.24 -3.71 16.74
N ASP A 195 -15.58 -4.30 17.88
CA ASP A 195 -16.66 -5.27 18.00
C ASP A 195 -18.05 -4.59 18.01
N VAL A 196 -19.11 -5.42 18.10
CA VAL A 196 -20.51 -4.94 18.14
C VAL A 196 -20.84 -4.12 19.38
N GLU A 197 -20.04 -4.21 20.45
CA GLU A 197 -20.14 -3.38 21.65
C GLU A 197 -19.31 -2.08 21.57
N GLY A 198 -18.59 -1.86 20.46
CA GLY A 198 -17.74 -0.70 20.23
C GLY A 198 -16.36 -0.77 20.90
N ARG A 199 -15.94 -1.94 21.37
CA ARG A 199 -14.61 -2.14 21.97
C ARG A 199 -13.57 -2.35 20.86
N PRO A 200 -12.35 -1.80 20.98
CA PRO A 200 -11.29 -2.01 19.99
C PRO A 200 -11.03 -3.50 19.74
N ALA A 201 -10.95 -3.87 18.47
CA ALA A 201 -10.59 -5.20 17.99
C ALA A 201 -9.28 -5.13 17.19
N PRO A 202 -8.45 -6.18 17.21
CA PRO A 202 -7.18 -6.17 16.50
C PRO A 202 -7.42 -6.12 14.98
N ALA A 203 -6.64 -5.30 14.26
CA ALA A 203 -6.81 -5.17 12.80
C ALA A 203 -6.55 -6.49 12.05
N SER A 204 -5.84 -7.44 12.66
CA SER A 204 -5.63 -8.79 12.14
C SER A 204 -6.92 -9.55 11.82
N GLY A 205 -8.07 -9.18 12.42
CA GLY A 205 -9.38 -9.71 12.05
C GLY A 205 -9.76 -9.45 10.58
N LEU A 206 -9.15 -8.46 9.91
CA LEU A 206 -9.29 -8.29 8.45
C LEU A 206 -8.78 -9.50 7.67
N VAL A 207 -7.78 -10.22 8.19
CA VAL A 207 -7.25 -11.41 7.50
C VAL A 207 -8.33 -12.48 7.45
N ASP A 208 -9.06 -12.72 8.54
CA ASP A 208 -10.14 -13.71 8.58
C ASP A 208 -11.26 -13.35 7.58
N VAL A 209 -11.62 -12.07 7.51
CA VAL A 209 -12.61 -11.55 6.56
C VAL A 209 -12.14 -11.74 5.10
N LEU A 210 -10.83 -11.62 4.85
CA LEU A 210 -10.23 -11.87 3.54
C LEU A 210 -10.13 -13.38 3.21
N GLU A 211 -9.97 -14.24 4.21
CA GLU A 211 -10.00 -15.69 4.04
C GLU A 211 -11.39 -16.16 3.57
N ASP A 212 -12.45 -15.67 4.22
CA ASP A 212 -13.82 -15.92 3.78
C ASP A 212 -14.08 -15.34 2.38
N ARG A 213 -13.51 -14.18 2.06
CA ARG A 213 -13.60 -13.59 0.72
C ARG A 213 -12.97 -14.47 -0.37
N LEU A 214 -11.85 -15.15 -0.09
CA LEU A 214 -11.24 -16.11 -1.03
C LEU A 214 -12.20 -17.27 -1.30
N ALA A 215 -12.78 -17.85 -0.25
CA ALA A 215 -13.74 -18.94 -0.35
C ALA A 215 -15.01 -18.52 -1.10
N GLU A 216 -15.59 -17.35 -0.79
CA GLU A 216 -16.75 -16.77 -1.47
C GLU A 216 -16.51 -16.48 -2.96
N ARG A 217 -15.25 -16.38 -3.39
CA ARG A 217 -14.84 -16.20 -4.79
C ARG A 217 -14.43 -17.49 -5.48
N GLY A 218 -14.48 -18.62 -4.79
CA GLY A 218 -14.08 -19.91 -5.35
C GLY A 218 -12.60 -19.99 -5.69
N VAL A 219 -11.75 -19.21 -5.00
CA VAL A 219 -10.29 -19.29 -5.19
C VAL A 219 -9.80 -20.61 -4.59
N THR A 220 -9.09 -21.41 -5.39
CA THR A 220 -8.48 -22.66 -4.92
C THR A 220 -7.19 -22.34 -4.18
N LEU A 221 -7.08 -22.72 -2.91
CA LEU A 221 -5.82 -22.60 -2.16
C LEU A 221 -5.03 -23.90 -2.24
N THR A 222 -3.73 -23.81 -2.52
CA THR A 222 -2.82 -24.95 -2.57
C THR A 222 -1.43 -24.59 -2.03
N PRO A 223 -0.71 -25.48 -1.36
CA PRO A 223 0.71 -25.27 -1.06
C PRO A 223 1.63 -25.62 -2.24
N ASP A 224 1.10 -26.22 -3.32
CA ASP A 224 1.89 -26.74 -4.43
C ASP A 224 2.37 -25.64 -5.39
N ALA A 225 3.68 -25.42 -5.42
CA ALA A 225 4.32 -24.46 -6.33
C ALA A 225 4.25 -24.88 -7.82
N ALA A 226 4.05 -26.17 -8.10
CA ALA A 226 3.89 -26.68 -9.48
C ALA A 226 2.58 -26.20 -10.13
N ALA A 227 1.65 -25.60 -9.36
CA ALA A 227 0.43 -24.99 -9.89
C ALA A 227 0.68 -23.86 -10.91
N THR A 228 1.91 -23.39 -11.07
CA THR A 228 2.29 -22.42 -12.11
C THR A 228 2.46 -23.04 -13.51
N GLU A 229 2.73 -24.34 -13.63
CA GLU A 229 3.06 -25.00 -14.91
C GLU A 229 1.87 -25.05 -15.90
N GLY A 230 0.65 -24.96 -15.37
CA GLY A 230 -0.59 -24.93 -16.15
C GLY A 230 -1.25 -23.56 -16.24
N ALA A 231 -0.63 -22.49 -15.76
CA ALA A 231 -1.28 -21.18 -15.72
C ALA A 231 -1.21 -20.46 -17.08
N ASP A 232 -2.32 -19.84 -17.50
CA ASP A 232 -2.32 -18.95 -18.67
C ASP A 232 -1.72 -17.58 -18.31
N ALA A 233 -1.79 -17.19 -17.02
CA ALA A 233 -1.07 -16.06 -16.44
C ALA A 233 -0.66 -16.34 -14.99
N VAL A 234 0.42 -15.71 -14.53
CA VAL A 234 0.92 -15.80 -13.16
C VAL A 234 1.03 -14.43 -12.53
N VAL A 235 0.49 -14.26 -11.32
CA VAL A 235 0.74 -13.09 -10.48
C VAL A 235 1.67 -13.50 -9.34
N ASP A 236 2.94 -13.14 -9.44
CA ASP A 236 3.96 -13.41 -8.44
C ASP A 236 3.97 -12.30 -7.38
N THR A 237 3.64 -12.67 -6.16
CA THR A 237 3.58 -11.77 -5.00
C THR A 237 4.58 -12.11 -3.91
N VAL A 238 5.48 -13.04 -4.19
CA VAL A 238 6.59 -13.34 -3.29
C VAL A 238 7.52 -12.13 -3.27
N ASP A 239 7.82 -11.66 -2.07
CA ASP A 239 8.70 -10.51 -1.90
C ASP A 239 10.16 -10.90 -2.12
N PRO A 240 10.88 -10.32 -3.11
CA PRO A 240 12.31 -10.55 -3.28
C PRO A 240 13.18 -9.84 -2.23
N GLY A 241 12.58 -9.09 -1.29
CA GLY A 241 13.29 -8.47 -0.18
C GLY A 241 14.14 -7.27 -0.58
N VAL A 242 13.69 -6.49 -1.58
CA VAL A 242 14.39 -5.29 -2.01
C VAL A 242 14.20 -4.20 -0.96
N ALA A 243 15.26 -3.88 -0.23
CA ALA A 243 15.25 -2.81 0.77
C ALA A 243 15.69 -1.47 0.17
N TRP A 244 15.24 -0.37 0.77
CA TRP A 244 15.84 0.94 0.54
C TRP A 244 17.19 1.01 1.25
N HIS A 245 18.17 1.65 0.63
CA HIS A 245 19.46 1.93 1.25
C HIS A 245 19.84 3.39 1.09
N ARG A 246 20.72 3.87 1.97
CA ARG A 246 21.23 5.24 1.88
C ARG A 246 22.05 5.41 0.60
N PRO A 247 21.69 6.35 -0.30
CA PRO A 247 22.44 6.63 -1.51
C PRO A 247 23.91 6.98 -1.22
N SER A 248 24.82 6.36 -1.97
CA SER A 248 26.24 6.74 -1.94
C SER A 248 26.43 8.18 -2.40
N ARG A 249 27.27 8.92 -1.69
CA ARG A 249 27.68 10.28 -2.09
C ARG A 249 28.63 10.28 -3.29
N TRP A 250 29.26 9.15 -3.58
CA TRP A 250 30.31 9.02 -4.60
C TRP A 250 29.80 8.40 -5.91
N SER A 251 28.67 7.69 -5.88
CA SER A 251 28.06 7.12 -7.08
C SER A 251 27.02 8.06 -7.68
N ARG A 252 27.10 8.26 -9.01
CA ARG A 252 26.10 9.01 -9.78
C ARG A 252 24.87 8.17 -10.14
N ARG A 253 24.93 6.84 -10.01
CA ARG A 253 23.86 5.88 -10.35
C ARG A 253 23.32 5.16 -9.11
N ASP A 254 23.39 5.84 -7.98
CA ASP A 254 22.88 5.35 -6.70
C ASP A 254 22.16 6.51 -6.03
N SER A 255 20.92 6.72 -6.47
CA SER A 255 19.97 7.68 -5.94
C SER A 255 18.68 6.97 -5.56
N PHE A 256 17.82 7.61 -4.75
CA PHE A 256 16.53 7.03 -4.45
C PHE A 256 15.66 6.81 -5.71
N PRO A 257 15.62 7.72 -6.71
CA PRO A 257 14.96 7.43 -7.98
C PRO A 257 15.53 6.23 -8.73
N ASP A 258 16.86 6.03 -8.71
CA ASP A 258 17.48 4.83 -9.30
C ASP A 258 17.02 3.57 -8.56
N GLN A 259 16.97 3.60 -7.22
CA GLN A 259 16.45 2.51 -6.40
C GLN A 259 14.95 2.24 -6.65
N LEU A 260 14.15 3.28 -6.92
CA LEU A 260 12.73 3.16 -7.29
C LEU A 260 12.58 2.48 -8.66
N LEU A 261 13.39 2.89 -9.64
CA LEU A 261 13.37 2.32 -10.99
C LEU A 261 13.94 0.90 -11.04
N ALA A 262 14.80 0.54 -10.08
CA ALA A 262 15.32 -0.82 -9.91
C ALA A 262 14.33 -1.77 -9.21
N ARG A 263 13.17 -1.28 -8.74
CA ARG A 263 12.12 -2.15 -8.18
C ARG A 263 11.61 -3.10 -9.25
N PRO A 264 11.21 -4.34 -8.88
CA PRO A 264 10.62 -5.27 -9.84
C PRO A 264 9.44 -4.63 -10.58
N ALA A 265 9.52 -4.62 -11.90
CA ALA A 265 8.48 -4.05 -12.75
C ALA A 265 7.22 -4.92 -12.70
N LEU A 266 6.04 -4.30 -12.87
CA LEU A 266 4.77 -5.03 -12.91
C LEU A 266 4.77 -6.11 -14.00
N ARG A 267 5.37 -5.81 -15.16
CA ARG A 267 5.49 -6.71 -16.30
C ARG A 267 6.97 -6.96 -16.59
N ASP A 268 7.36 -8.21 -16.80
CA ASP A 268 8.68 -8.56 -17.35
C ASP A 268 8.53 -8.91 -18.84
N PRO A 269 9.08 -8.09 -19.77
CA PRO A 269 9.03 -8.38 -21.20
C PRO A 269 9.63 -9.75 -21.58
N ARG A 270 10.51 -10.30 -20.75
CA ARG A 270 11.15 -11.60 -20.96
C ARG A 270 10.26 -12.77 -20.52
N ARG A 271 9.21 -12.50 -19.75
CA ARG A 271 8.26 -13.50 -19.26
C ARG A 271 6.82 -12.99 -19.49
N PRO A 272 6.33 -12.99 -20.74
CA PRO A 272 4.94 -12.66 -21.02
C PRO A 272 3.99 -13.52 -20.17
N GLY A 273 2.92 -12.91 -19.67
CA GLY A 273 1.97 -13.56 -18.77
C GLY A 273 2.42 -13.66 -17.31
N TRP A 274 3.60 -13.15 -16.95
CA TRP A 274 4.04 -13.01 -15.55
C TRP A 274 3.94 -11.56 -15.09
N PHE A 275 3.24 -11.37 -13.96
CA PHE A 275 2.98 -10.07 -13.36
C PHE A 275 3.52 -10.05 -11.92
N HIS A 276 4.16 -8.96 -11.52
CA HIS A 276 4.72 -8.84 -10.17
C HIS A 276 3.97 -7.83 -9.30
N ALA A 277 3.58 -8.25 -8.10
CA ALA A 277 3.02 -7.36 -7.09
C ALA A 277 3.41 -7.83 -5.69
N SER A 278 4.35 -7.17 -5.02
CA SER A 278 4.83 -7.56 -3.69
C SER A 278 5.13 -6.34 -2.81
N ALA A 279 5.65 -6.57 -1.60
CA ALA A 279 6.17 -5.51 -0.76
C ALA A 279 7.35 -4.74 -1.38
N SER A 280 8.05 -5.34 -2.36
CA SER A 280 9.09 -4.69 -3.15
C SER A 280 8.56 -3.92 -4.38
N SER A 281 7.27 -3.96 -4.66
CA SER A 281 6.68 -3.14 -5.73
C SER A 281 6.89 -1.65 -5.47
N PRO A 282 6.88 -0.80 -6.51
CA PRO A 282 7.10 0.65 -6.36
C PRO A 282 6.13 1.32 -5.37
N GLY A 283 4.93 0.76 -5.18
CA GLY A 283 3.95 1.23 -4.20
C GLY A 283 4.40 1.14 -2.73
N GLY A 284 5.27 0.19 -2.39
CA GLY A 284 5.80 -0.01 -1.04
C GLY A 284 5.22 -1.22 -0.30
N SER A 285 5.73 -1.43 0.92
CA SER A 285 5.46 -2.62 1.74
C SER A 285 4.20 -2.50 2.60
N GLU A 286 3.60 -1.32 2.70
CA GLU A 286 2.41 -1.13 3.52
C GLU A 286 1.25 -2.00 3.04
N PRO A 287 0.43 -2.57 3.95
CA PRO A 287 -0.69 -3.41 3.57
C PRO A 287 -1.61 -2.79 2.50
N TRP A 288 -2.00 -1.52 2.68
CA TRP A 288 -2.85 -0.81 1.71
C TRP A 288 -2.14 -0.58 0.36
N ALA A 289 -0.82 -0.44 0.33
CA ALA A 289 -0.04 -0.26 -0.90
C ALA A 289 0.07 -1.57 -1.67
N GLN A 290 0.27 -2.69 -0.97
CA GLN A 290 0.21 -4.02 -1.54
C GLN A 290 -1.16 -4.32 -2.16
N LEU A 291 -2.28 -3.89 -1.54
CA LEU A 291 -3.61 -4.02 -2.13
C LEU A 291 -3.71 -3.29 -3.49
N LEU A 292 -3.11 -2.12 -3.61
CA LEU A 292 -3.08 -1.33 -4.85
C LEU A 292 -2.16 -1.98 -5.90
N SER A 293 -0.99 -2.48 -5.50
CA SER A 293 -0.12 -3.25 -6.40
C SER A 293 -0.79 -4.52 -6.91
N GLY A 294 -1.52 -5.25 -6.05
CA GLY A 294 -2.33 -6.40 -6.46
C GLY A 294 -3.47 -6.01 -7.42
N ALA A 295 -4.08 -4.83 -7.24
CA ALA A 295 -5.05 -4.31 -8.20
C ALA A 295 -4.42 -4.01 -9.57
N LEU A 296 -3.25 -3.38 -9.62
CA LEU A 296 -2.53 -3.16 -10.88
C LEU A 296 -2.18 -4.49 -11.58
N ALA A 297 -1.71 -5.49 -10.84
CA ALA A 297 -1.44 -6.82 -11.38
C ALA A 297 -2.71 -7.51 -11.90
N THR A 298 -3.84 -7.33 -11.23
CA THR A 298 -5.16 -7.81 -11.71
C THR A 298 -5.45 -7.22 -13.09
N TYR A 299 -5.33 -5.90 -13.24
CA TYR A 299 -5.64 -5.22 -14.48
C TYR A 299 -4.72 -5.68 -15.61
N ALA A 300 -3.42 -5.78 -15.34
CA ALA A 300 -2.44 -6.22 -16.31
C ALA A 300 -2.64 -7.68 -16.75
N ALA A 301 -2.95 -8.58 -15.80
CA ALA A 301 -3.24 -9.98 -16.09
C ALA A 301 -4.55 -10.16 -16.86
N HIS A 302 -5.60 -9.43 -16.49
CA HIS A 302 -6.88 -9.49 -17.18
C HIS A 302 -6.76 -8.99 -18.62
N GLU A 303 -6.12 -7.84 -18.83
CA GLU A 303 -5.86 -7.28 -20.16
C GLU A 303 -5.03 -8.25 -21.02
N PHE A 304 -4.01 -8.88 -20.45
CA PHE A 304 -3.21 -9.87 -21.17
C PHE A 304 -4.02 -11.08 -21.61
N LEU A 305 -4.94 -11.57 -20.77
CA LEU A 305 -5.73 -12.77 -21.05
C LEU A 305 -6.92 -12.52 -21.98
N THR A 306 -7.43 -11.29 -22.03
CA THR A 306 -8.71 -10.99 -22.68
C THR A 306 -8.63 -9.91 -23.76
N GLY A 307 -7.60 -9.06 -23.71
CA GLY A 307 -7.52 -7.83 -24.48
C GLY A 307 -8.30 -6.65 -23.88
N ASP A 308 -9.09 -6.86 -22.83
CA ASP A 308 -9.95 -5.85 -22.23
C ASP A 308 -9.28 -5.15 -21.03
N ASP A 309 -9.30 -3.83 -21.00
CA ASP A 309 -8.83 -3.03 -19.87
C ASP A 309 -9.97 -2.73 -18.89
N ILE A 310 -9.90 -3.35 -17.70
CA ILE A 310 -10.87 -3.18 -16.61
C ILE A 310 -10.46 -2.11 -15.58
N ARG A 311 -9.40 -1.34 -15.84
CA ARG A 311 -9.04 -0.20 -14.98
C ARG A 311 -10.24 0.74 -14.86
N PRO A 312 -10.45 1.34 -13.67
CA PRO A 312 -11.42 2.42 -13.55
C PRO A 312 -11.09 3.52 -14.55
N THR A 313 -11.94 3.72 -15.55
CA THR A 313 -11.84 4.88 -16.43
C THR A 313 -12.26 6.09 -15.60
N ASN A 314 -11.28 6.86 -15.14
CA ASN A 314 -11.51 8.13 -14.46
C ASN A 314 -12.11 9.14 -15.44
N LYS A 315 -13.41 9.04 -15.76
CA LYS A 315 -14.16 10.09 -16.47
C LYS A 315 -14.29 11.39 -15.65
N ALA A 316 -13.67 11.47 -14.47
CA ALA A 316 -13.78 12.59 -13.52
C ALA A 316 -12.48 13.38 -13.28
N LEU A 317 -11.34 13.02 -13.89
CA LEU A 317 -10.08 13.80 -13.76
C LEU A 317 -9.77 14.67 -14.99
N ALA A 318 -10.71 14.76 -15.94
CA ALA A 318 -10.70 15.73 -17.02
C ALA A 318 -11.65 16.90 -16.70
N ARG A 319 -11.34 17.66 -15.65
CA ARG A 319 -11.81 19.04 -15.44
C ARG A 319 -10.75 19.82 -14.66
#